data_AF-A0A7K0Q1C4-F1
#
_entry.id   AF-A0A7K0Q1C4-F1
#
_cell.length_a   1.000
_cell.length_b   1.000
_cell.length_c   1.000
_cell.angle_alpha   90.00
_cell.angle_beta   90.00
_cell.angle_gamma   90.00
#
_symmetry.space_group_name_H-M   'P 1'
#
loop_
_entity.id
_entity.type
_entity.pdbx_description
1 polymer ?
#
loop_
_entity_poly.entity_id
_entity_poly.type
_entity_poly.pdbx_seq_one_letter_code
_entity_poly.pdbx_strand_id
1 'polypeptide(L)'
;MRFTSPSRRALGLMAVSTIGMSTAVLGVTGVASADPLPVLTAGQTLTSPTVDGFAVGPGVCAVDWTLTGARGGASSDDISGDLGGRLAVTTDVEQDDAFEMLVGSRGFGGTIAGGGAGGVSSGDYDGGRGEDVYGVDGTTVIGGGGGGGAATAVESGGYRYLVAFGGEGAGLDDDEGGFGGGGTENDYADYLDPSVDRRAVPGEAAGISATGVACVSGAPYLNFVAPGDGSAGIGFVAPQDTRGTTVTGYEASTDNGTTWSPVAVSTDEDGTVGTVTGLTNGQTYTVGIRAVGGTDGALKGDASTFQTVVPYKPLPAPVITGLTTTPS
;
A
#
# COMPACT_ATOMS: atom_id res chain seq x y z
N MET A 1 48.54 -72.04 -35.42
CA MET A 1 48.92 -73.25 -34.67
C MET A 1 49.45 -72.84 -33.31
N ARG A 2 48.99 -73.54 -32.28
CA ARG A 2 49.65 -73.81 -30.98
C ARG A 2 50.05 -72.63 -30.07
N PHE A 3 49.23 -72.48 -29.02
CA PHE A 3 49.57 -72.45 -27.58
C PHE A 3 51.06 -72.46 -27.21
N THR A 4 51.45 -71.62 -26.24
CA THR A 4 51.64 -72.04 -24.82
C THR A 4 51.95 -70.85 -23.89
N SER A 5 51.22 -70.78 -22.78
CA SER A 5 51.50 -70.05 -21.52
C SER A 5 52.71 -70.68 -20.78
N PRO A 6 52.98 -70.54 -19.45
CA PRO A 6 52.36 -69.79 -18.33
C PRO A 6 53.43 -69.11 -17.41
N SER A 7 53.15 -68.40 -16.31
CA SER A 7 52.68 -68.86 -14.98
C SER A 7 53.25 -67.83 -13.98
N ARG A 8 52.48 -67.28 -13.04
CA ARG A 8 52.38 -67.62 -11.60
C ARG A 8 51.75 -66.37 -10.97
N ARG A 9 50.91 -66.40 -9.95
CA ARG A 9 50.58 -67.42 -8.96
C ARG A 9 49.25 -67.00 -8.30
N ALA A 10 48.52 -68.02 -7.88
CA ALA A 10 47.25 -67.96 -7.17
C ALA A 10 47.30 -67.23 -5.82
N LEU A 11 46.10 -66.82 -5.38
CA LEU A 11 45.47 -66.90 -4.04
C LEU A 11 44.57 -65.66 -3.93
N GLY A 12 43.29 -65.71 -3.61
CA GLY A 12 42.44 -66.80 -3.18
C GLY A 12 41.07 -66.24 -2.76
N LEU A 13 40.23 -67.18 -2.32
CA LEU A 13 39.06 -67.02 -1.46
C LEU A 13 37.80 -66.33 -2.00
N MET A 14 36.73 -67.13 -2.01
CA MET A 14 35.34 -66.72 -2.05
C MET A 14 34.93 -66.01 -0.76
N ALA A 15 33.99 -65.06 -0.86
CA ALA A 15 32.87 -64.98 0.09
C ALA A 15 31.70 -64.18 -0.52
N VAL A 16 30.52 -64.79 -0.43
CA VAL A 16 29.21 -64.24 -0.73
C VAL A 16 28.94 -63.03 0.17
N SER A 17 28.35 -61.97 -0.38
CA SER A 17 27.72 -60.92 0.41
C SER A 17 26.39 -60.53 -0.25
N THR A 18 25.35 -60.65 0.56
CA THR A 18 23.97 -60.28 0.31
C THR A 18 23.85 -58.83 -0.17
N ILE A 19 23.27 -58.61 -1.35
CA ILE A 19 22.81 -57.29 -1.77
C ILE A 19 21.49 -57.02 -1.05
N GLY A 20 21.56 -56.30 0.07
CA GLY A 20 20.40 -55.61 0.61
C GLY A 20 20.00 -54.52 -0.38
N MET A 21 18.79 -54.62 -0.95
CA MET A 21 18.21 -53.52 -1.70
C MET A 21 17.90 -52.38 -0.74
N SER A 22 18.83 -51.45 -0.59
CA SER A 22 18.56 -50.14 -0.01
C SER A 22 17.89 -49.28 -1.07
N THR A 23 16.56 -49.23 -1.05
CA THR A 23 15.84 -48.07 -1.59
C THR A 23 16.15 -46.89 -0.68
N ALA A 24 17.20 -46.16 -1.01
CA ALA A 24 17.38 -44.82 -0.48
C ALA A 24 16.26 -43.95 -1.07
N VAL A 25 15.17 -43.81 -0.31
CA VAL A 25 14.21 -42.73 -0.51
C VAL A 25 14.96 -41.46 -0.09
N LEU A 26 15.52 -40.75 -1.08
CA LEU A 26 15.95 -39.37 -0.92
C LEU A 26 14.69 -38.53 -0.70
N GLY A 27 14.28 -38.42 0.56
CA GLY A 27 13.32 -37.42 1.00
C GLY A 27 13.96 -36.05 0.87
N VAL A 28 13.83 -35.42 -0.30
CA VAL A 28 14.00 -33.96 -0.42
C VAL A 28 12.73 -33.33 0.17
N THR A 29 12.54 -33.44 1.48
CA THR A 29 11.53 -32.64 2.19
C THR A 29 12.14 -31.28 2.47
N GLY A 30 12.20 -30.49 1.42
CA GLY A 30 12.68 -29.12 1.42
C GLY A 30 12.05 -28.40 0.26
N VAL A 31 10.71 -28.45 0.15
CA VAL A 31 10.04 -27.28 -0.42
C VAL A 31 10.31 -26.18 0.59
N ALA A 32 11.10 -25.17 0.19
CA ALA A 32 11.15 -23.93 0.92
C ALA A 32 9.71 -23.37 0.85
N SER A 33 8.89 -23.71 1.85
CA SER A 33 7.64 -23.00 2.05
C SER A 33 8.08 -21.62 2.49
N ALA A 34 8.03 -20.65 1.60
CA ALA A 34 8.10 -19.26 2.01
C ALA A 34 7.07 -19.08 3.12
N ASP A 35 7.48 -18.52 4.25
CA ASP A 35 6.52 -18.17 5.28
C ASP A 35 5.45 -17.29 4.63
N PRO A 36 4.16 -17.53 4.91
CA PRO A 36 3.09 -16.76 4.31
C PRO A 36 3.32 -15.28 4.63
N LEU A 37 3.23 -14.43 3.60
CA LEU A 37 3.39 -13.00 3.75
C LEU A 37 2.40 -12.47 4.81
N PRO A 38 2.81 -11.50 5.64
CA PRO A 38 1.87 -10.81 6.51
C PRO A 38 0.76 -10.17 5.68
N VAL A 39 -0.45 -10.14 6.24
CA VAL A 39 -1.63 -9.57 5.58
C VAL A 39 -1.82 -8.14 6.06
N LEU A 40 -1.86 -7.18 5.13
CA LEU A 40 -2.15 -5.77 5.42
C LEU A 40 -3.66 -5.59 5.65
N THR A 41 -4.04 -5.00 6.79
CA THR A 41 -5.43 -4.66 7.10
C THR A 41 -5.69 -3.15 7.03
N ALA A 42 -6.95 -2.76 6.92
CA ALA A 42 -7.32 -1.34 6.85
C ALA A 42 -6.91 -0.59 8.13
N GLY A 43 -6.25 0.56 7.98
CA GLY A 43 -5.70 1.38 9.05
C GLY A 43 -4.39 0.85 9.66
N GLN A 44 -3.92 -0.32 9.25
CA GLN A 44 -2.62 -0.85 9.67
C GLN A 44 -1.51 -0.22 8.84
N THR A 45 -0.41 0.13 9.50
CA THR A 45 0.84 0.53 8.84
C THR A 45 1.88 -0.58 8.98
N LEU A 46 2.44 -1.00 7.86
CA LEU A 46 3.59 -1.89 7.77
C LEU A 46 4.83 -1.08 7.40
N THR A 47 5.95 -1.35 8.05
CA THR A 47 7.20 -0.62 7.83
C THR A 47 8.39 -1.56 7.69
N SER A 48 9.26 -1.28 6.73
CA SER A 48 10.57 -1.91 6.65
C SER A 48 11.49 -1.40 7.79
N PRO A 49 12.50 -2.17 8.24
CA PRO A 49 12.84 -3.54 7.82
C PRO A 49 12.12 -4.59 8.66
N THR A 50 11.03 -4.23 9.35
CA THR A 50 10.27 -5.20 10.16
C THR A 50 9.52 -6.18 9.26
N VAL A 51 9.15 -5.73 8.06
CA VAL A 51 8.45 -6.50 7.04
C VAL A 51 9.11 -6.24 5.69
N ASP A 52 9.43 -7.32 4.98
CA ASP A 52 10.09 -7.29 3.66
C ASP A 52 9.09 -7.50 2.50
N GLY A 53 7.80 -7.72 2.82
CA GLY A 53 6.72 -7.82 1.87
C GLY A 53 5.40 -8.19 2.54
N PHE A 54 4.28 -7.98 1.86
CA PHE A 54 2.94 -8.28 2.39
C PHE A 54 1.96 -8.64 1.29
N ALA A 55 0.85 -9.29 1.68
CA ALA A 55 -0.33 -9.45 0.85
C ALA A 55 -1.45 -8.50 1.31
N VAL A 56 -2.22 -7.96 0.37
CA VAL A 56 -3.36 -7.07 0.66
C VAL A 56 -4.52 -7.89 1.21
N GLY A 57 -4.95 -7.55 2.42
CA GLY A 57 -6.06 -8.21 3.08
C GLY A 57 -7.43 -7.78 2.58
N PRO A 58 -8.50 -8.53 2.92
CA PRO A 58 -9.85 -8.18 2.55
C PRO A 58 -10.26 -6.82 3.12
N GLY A 59 -10.96 -6.02 2.31
CA GLY A 59 -11.47 -4.70 2.72
C GLY A 59 -10.42 -3.57 2.68
N VAL A 60 -9.24 -3.81 2.11
CA VAL A 60 -8.28 -2.78 1.73
C VAL A 60 -8.40 -2.54 0.22
N CYS A 61 -8.54 -1.28 -0.18
CA CYS A 61 -8.72 -0.89 -1.59
C CYS A 61 -7.65 0.09 -2.09
N ALA A 62 -6.88 0.67 -1.17
CA ALA A 62 -5.73 1.46 -1.53
C ALA A 62 -4.64 1.29 -0.46
N VAL A 63 -3.43 1.68 -0.80
CA VAL A 63 -2.32 1.77 0.14
C VAL A 63 -1.71 3.17 0.05
N ASP A 64 -1.59 3.82 1.20
CA ASP A 64 -0.83 5.05 1.36
C ASP A 64 0.64 4.70 1.60
N TRP A 65 1.47 5.03 0.63
CA TRP A 65 2.89 4.73 0.62
C TRP A 65 3.72 5.94 1.04
N THR A 66 4.81 5.68 1.74
CA THR A 66 5.94 6.60 1.85
C THR A 66 7.22 5.80 1.68
N LEU A 67 7.99 6.14 0.66
CA LEU A 67 9.32 5.59 0.39
C LEU A 67 10.35 6.68 0.56
N THR A 68 11.48 6.35 1.17
CA THR A 68 12.65 7.20 1.25
C THR A 68 13.85 6.42 0.72
N GLY A 69 14.50 6.96 -0.31
CA GLY A 69 15.73 6.41 -0.89
C GLY A 69 16.95 6.71 -0.04
N ALA A 70 18.00 5.89 -0.17
CA ALA A 70 19.18 6.04 0.66
C ALA A 70 20.04 7.23 0.25
N ARG A 71 20.72 7.82 1.22
CA ARG A 71 21.66 8.92 0.99
C ARG A 71 22.99 8.41 0.40
N GLY A 72 23.65 9.24 -0.38
CA GLY A 72 25.02 9.01 -0.82
C GLY A 72 26.07 9.09 0.30
N GLY A 73 27.20 8.44 0.04
CA GLY A 73 28.40 8.49 0.86
C GLY A 73 29.04 9.87 0.85
N ALA A 74 29.78 10.18 1.92
CA ALA A 74 30.62 11.37 1.94
C ALA A 74 31.91 11.13 1.14
N SER A 75 32.52 12.18 0.61
CA SER A 75 33.88 12.12 0.05
C SER A 75 34.92 11.95 1.17
N SER A 76 36.17 11.68 0.80
CA SER A 76 37.28 11.53 1.75
C SER A 76 37.65 12.80 2.54
N ASP A 77 37.12 13.96 2.15
CA ASP A 77 37.25 15.26 2.83
C ASP A 77 35.95 15.71 3.54
N ASP A 78 35.06 14.75 3.80
CA ASP A 78 33.81 14.92 4.56
C ASP A 78 32.74 15.80 3.88
N ILE A 79 32.83 16.04 2.56
CA ILE A 79 31.70 16.58 1.80
C ILE A 79 30.59 15.52 1.81
N SER A 80 29.41 15.92 2.27
CA SER A 80 28.28 15.01 2.37
C SER A 80 27.68 14.74 0.99
N GLY A 81 27.43 13.47 0.66
CA GLY A 81 26.67 13.12 -0.55
C GLY A 81 25.25 13.69 -0.56
N ASP A 82 24.55 13.43 -1.64
CA ASP A 82 23.17 13.87 -1.81
C ASP A 82 22.19 13.05 -0.97
N LEU A 83 21.03 13.67 -0.72
CA LEU A 83 19.86 12.99 -0.19
C LEU A 83 19.18 12.23 -1.33
N GLY A 84 18.67 11.04 -1.01
CA GLY A 84 17.82 10.28 -1.94
C GLY A 84 16.45 10.92 -2.13
N GLY A 85 15.63 10.28 -2.95
CA GLY A 85 14.25 10.62 -3.20
C GLY A 85 13.33 10.33 -2.02
N ARG A 86 12.17 10.97 -2.02
CA ARG A 86 11.06 10.72 -1.11
C ARG A 86 9.76 10.71 -1.90
N LEU A 87 9.16 9.54 -2.01
CA LEU A 87 7.91 9.32 -2.72
C LEU A 87 6.78 9.12 -1.71
N ALA A 88 5.70 9.92 -1.82
CA ALA A 88 4.51 9.76 -1.00
C ALA A 88 3.27 9.79 -1.89
N VAL A 89 2.62 8.64 -2.03
CA VAL A 89 1.57 8.38 -3.02
C VAL A 89 0.54 7.41 -2.46
N THR A 90 -0.68 7.49 -2.99
CA THR A 90 -1.72 6.49 -2.77
C THR A 90 -1.86 5.67 -4.04
N THR A 91 -1.90 4.35 -3.92
CA THR A 91 -2.22 3.46 -5.05
C THR A 91 -3.45 2.64 -4.76
N ASP A 92 -4.30 2.45 -5.75
CA ASP A 92 -5.37 1.45 -5.67
C ASP A 92 -4.76 0.04 -5.64
N VAL A 93 -5.38 -0.86 -4.88
CA VAL A 93 -4.98 -2.26 -4.76
C VAL A 93 -6.20 -3.15 -4.67
N GLU A 94 -6.04 -4.41 -5.05
CA GLU A 94 -7.05 -5.45 -4.91
C GLU A 94 -6.67 -6.45 -3.82
N GLN A 95 -7.66 -7.21 -3.34
CA GLN A 95 -7.41 -8.29 -2.39
C GLN A 95 -6.42 -9.30 -3.00
N ASP A 96 -5.49 -9.79 -2.17
CA ASP A 96 -4.47 -10.77 -2.52
C ASP A 96 -3.34 -10.24 -3.43
N ASP A 97 -3.35 -8.95 -3.78
CA ASP A 97 -2.17 -8.28 -4.32
C ASP A 97 -0.98 -8.46 -3.37
N ALA A 98 0.19 -8.78 -3.92
CA ALA A 98 1.40 -9.02 -3.16
C ALA A 98 2.47 -7.99 -3.53
N PHE A 99 3.11 -7.45 -2.49
CA PHE A 99 4.16 -6.45 -2.62
C PHE A 99 5.41 -6.90 -1.89
N GLU A 100 6.56 -6.74 -2.54
CA GLU A 100 7.89 -6.88 -1.97
C GLU A 100 8.48 -5.50 -1.67
N MET A 101 9.12 -5.35 -0.52
CA MET A 101 9.63 -4.08 0.02
C MET A 101 11.15 -4.11 0.04
N LEU A 102 11.78 -3.39 -0.88
CA LEU A 102 13.22 -3.39 -1.11
C LEU A 102 13.84 -2.09 -0.60
N VAL A 103 14.52 -2.14 0.54
CA VAL A 103 15.13 -0.94 1.14
C VAL A 103 16.57 -0.78 0.68
N GLY A 104 16.87 0.38 0.09
CA GLY A 104 18.23 0.75 -0.26
C GLY A 104 19.09 1.05 0.96
N SER A 105 20.34 0.61 0.95
CA SER A 105 21.34 1.02 1.94
C SER A 105 22.12 2.25 1.50
N ARG A 106 22.68 2.95 2.49
CA ARG A 106 23.50 4.15 2.29
C ARG A 106 24.77 3.82 1.51
N GLY A 107 25.18 4.73 0.62
CA GLY A 107 26.51 4.69 0.02
C GLY A 107 27.61 4.83 1.07
N PHE A 108 28.70 4.10 0.90
CA PHE A 108 29.85 4.18 1.78
C PHE A 108 30.66 5.45 1.50
N GLY A 109 31.27 6.00 2.55
CA GLY A 109 32.16 7.14 2.39
C GLY A 109 33.43 6.77 1.61
N GLY A 110 33.91 7.69 0.80
CA GLY A 110 35.25 7.65 0.23
C GLY A 110 36.30 7.77 1.34
N THR A 111 37.49 7.29 1.05
CA THR A 111 38.62 7.31 1.98
C THR A 111 39.89 7.72 1.25
N ILE A 112 40.95 7.97 2.00
CA ILE A 112 42.29 8.16 1.41
C ILE A 112 42.80 6.93 0.64
N ALA A 113 42.18 5.76 0.84
CA ALA A 113 42.52 4.54 0.12
C ALA A 113 41.71 4.36 -1.17
N GLY A 114 40.72 5.24 -1.43
CA GLY A 114 39.91 5.22 -2.63
C GLY A 114 38.43 5.50 -2.41
N GLY A 115 37.69 5.50 -3.50
CA GLY A 115 36.27 5.79 -3.57
C GLY A 115 35.41 4.77 -2.83
N GLY A 116 34.32 5.29 -2.23
CA GLY A 116 33.39 4.53 -1.43
C GLY A 116 32.56 3.55 -2.27
N ALA A 117 32.26 2.38 -1.71
CA ALA A 117 31.33 1.46 -2.34
C ALA A 117 29.91 2.06 -2.41
N GLY A 118 29.19 1.74 -3.48
CA GLY A 118 27.78 2.08 -3.58
C GLY A 118 26.96 1.36 -2.51
N GLY A 119 25.80 1.95 -2.19
CA GLY A 119 24.79 1.28 -1.40
C GLY A 119 24.24 0.08 -2.18
N VAL A 120 23.80 -0.93 -1.44
CA VAL A 120 23.13 -2.11 -2.00
C VAL A 120 21.63 -2.09 -1.73
N SER A 121 20.88 -2.61 -2.68
CA SER A 121 19.48 -3.05 -2.62
C SER A 121 19.42 -4.41 -3.32
N SER A 122 18.25 -5.00 -3.50
CA SER A 122 18.11 -6.21 -4.33
C SER A 122 17.78 -5.83 -5.77
N GLY A 123 18.48 -6.41 -6.74
CA GLY A 123 18.25 -6.16 -8.18
C GLY A 123 19.08 -5.00 -8.72
N ASP A 124 18.52 -4.22 -9.66
CA ASP A 124 19.23 -3.15 -10.39
C ASP A 124 19.19 -1.77 -9.67
N TYR A 125 18.86 -1.74 -8.37
CA TYR A 125 18.70 -0.50 -7.59
C TYR A 125 19.96 -0.08 -6.79
N ASP A 126 21.09 -0.76 -7.01
CA ASP A 126 22.35 -0.46 -6.34
C ASP A 126 22.89 0.93 -6.71
N GLY A 127 23.56 1.56 -5.75
CA GLY A 127 24.34 2.76 -6.00
C GLY A 127 25.67 2.44 -6.70
N GLY A 128 26.19 3.40 -7.45
CA GLY A 128 27.52 3.36 -8.04
C GLY A 128 28.62 3.51 -6.99
N ARG A 129 29.77 2.90 -7.27
CA ARG A 129 31.02 3.19 -6.53
C ARG A 129 31.50 4.60 -6.87
N GLY A 130 31.98 5.34 -5.87
CA GLY A 130 32.69 6.61 -6.09
C GLY A 130 34.09 6.41 -6.67
N GLU A 131 34.61 7.42 -7.35
CA GLU A 131 35.91 7.34 -8.03
C GLU A 131 37.10 7.49 -7.07
N ASP A 132 38.26 7.01 -7.51
CA ASP A 132 39.53 7.22 -6.83
C ASP A 132 40.14 8.55 -7.27
N VAL A 133 40.55 9.39 -6.31
CA VAL A 133 41.24 10.64 -6.59
C VAL A 133 42.75 10.38 -6.60
N TYR A 134 43.40 10.64 -7.72
CA TYR A 134 44.84 10.43 -7.89
C TYR A 134 45.65 11.71 -7.67
N GLY A 135 46.83 11.54 -7.06
CA GLY A 135 47.80 12.62 -6.93
C GLY A 135 48.40 13.02 -8.28
N VAL A 136 49.26 14.06 -8.26
CA VAL A 136 49.93 14.59 -9.46
C VAL A 136 50.80 13.58 -10.21
N ASP A 137 51.14 12.45 -9.57
CA ASP A 137 51.89 11.35 -10.18
C ASP A 137 50.99 10.41 -11.03
N GLY A 138 49.66 10.55 -10.93
CA GLY A 138 48.67 9.76 -11.65
C GLY A 138 48.59 8.30 -11.21
N THR A 139 49.26 7.90 -10.12
CA THR A 139 49.32 6.50 -9.68
C THR A 139 49.00 6.30 -8.20
N THR A 140 49.21 7.32 -7.38
CA THR A 140 48.92 7.27 -5.95
C THR A 140 47.51 7.76 -5.70
N VAL A 141 46.67 6.91 -5.10
CA VAL A 141 45.36 7.32 -4.59
C VAL A 141 45.57 8.19 -3.36
N ILE A 142 44.99 9.40 -3.38
CA ILE A 142 45.09 10.40 -2.31
C ILE A 142 43.74 10.70 -1.66
N GLY A 143 42.66 10.17 -2.22
CA GLY A 143 41.29 10.40 -1.79
C GLY A 143 40.31 9.60 -2.62
N GLY A 144 39.03 9.77 -2.33
CA GLY A 144 37.97 9.13 -3.09
C GLY A 144 36.63 9.80 -2.87
N GLY A 145 35.80 9.76 -3.91
CA GLY A 145 34.41 10.17 -3.81
C GLY A 145 33.59 9.19 -2.95
N GLY A 146 32.46 9.65 -2.43
CA GLY A 146 31.48 8.79 -1.79
C GLY A 146 30.80 7.87 -2.80
N GLY A 147 30.41 6.66 -2.38
CA GLY A 147 29.53 5.83 -3.20
C GLY A 147 28.10 6.37 -3.20
N GLY A 148 27.35 6.14 -4.27
CA GLY A 148 25.93 6.50 -4.34
C GLY A 148 25.09 5.68 -3.36
N GLY A 149 24.00 6.26 -2.87
CA GLY A 149 22.98 5.53 -2.12
C GLY A 149 22.21 4.59 -3.04
N ALA A 150 21.75 3.46 -2.52
CA ALA A 150 20.82 2.60 -3.26
C ALA A 150 19.39 3.18 -3.24
N ALA A 151 18.63 2.85 -4.28
CA ALA A 151 17.21 3.17 -4.34
C ALA A 151 16.42 2.30 -3.36
N THR A 152 15.29 2.83 -2.90
CA THR A 152 14.27 2.09 -2.17
C THR A 152 13.10 1.84 -3.12
N ALA A 153 12.67 0.59 -3.25
CA ALA A 153 11.66 0.19 -4.23
C ALA A 153 10.58 -0.72 -3.63
N VAL A 154 9.40 -0.69 -4.24
CA VAL A 154 8.35 -1.68 -4.05
C VAL A 154 8.17 -2.41 -5.38
N GLU A 155 8.08 -3.73 -5.32
CA GLU A 155 7.80 -4.58 -6.49
C GLU A 155 6.49 -5.35 -6.32
N SER A 156 5.81 -5.61 -7.43
CA SER A 156 4.64 -6.49 -7.47
C SER A 156 4.75 -7.44 -8.65
N GLY A 157 4.58 -8.74 -8.41
CA GLY A 157 4.73 -9.77 -9.45
C GLY A 157 6.11 -9.82 -10.11
N GLY A 158 7.16 -9.31 -9.45
CA GLY A 158 8.52 -9.19 -9.99
C GLY A 158 8.73 -8.01 -10.94
N TYR A 159 7.81 -7.04 -10.97
CA TYR A 159 7.94 -5.79 -11.71
C TYR A 159 8.06 -4.62 -10.75
N ARG A 160 8.85 -3.61 -11.15
CA ARG A 160 8.93 -2.33 -10.46
C ARG A 160 7.54 -1.71 -10.32
N TYR A 161 7.19 -1.29 -9.11
CA TYR A 161 5.90 -0.66 -8.80
C TYR A 161 6.09 0.79 -8.36
N LEU A 162 6.96 1.02 -7.37
CA LEU A 162 7.33 2.33 -6.83
C LEU A 162 8.83 2.39 -6.62
N VAL A 163 9.47 3.54 -6.91
CA VAL A 163 10.90 3.74 -6.65
C VAL A 163 11.14 5.13 -6.07
N ALA A 164 11.87 5.19 -4.96
CA ALA A 164 12.52 6.40 -4.48
C ALA A 164 14.03 6.30 -4.72
N PHE A 165 14.57 7.18 -5.56
CA PHE A 165 15.96 7.11 -6.00
C PHE A 165 16.97 7.24 -4.84
N GLY A 166 18.15 6.66 -4.98
CA GLY A 166 19.27 6.84 -4.08
C GLY A 166 20.03 8.13 -4.38
N GLY A 167 20.53 8.81 -3.36
CA GLY A 167 21.28 10.05 -3.52
C GLY A 167 22.69 9.81 -4.05
N GLU A 168 23.17 10.72 -4.89
CA GLU A 168 24.54 10.74 -5.41
C GLU A 168 25.59 10.75 -4.30
N GLY A 169 26.71 10.07 -4.51
CA GLY A 169 27.88 10.20 -3.66
C GLY A 169 28.53 11.58 -3.81
N ALA A 170 29.24 12.07 -2.78
CA ALA A 170 29.96 13.33 -2.91
C ALA A 170 31.30 13.17 -3.67
N GLY A 171 31.61 14.13 -4.54
CA GLY A 171 32.92 14.31 -5.17
C GLY A 171 33.56 15.65 -4.78
N LEU A 172 34.82 15.84 -5.15
CA LEU A 172 35.51 17.13 -5.05
C LEU A 172 35.17 18.01 -6.27
N ASP A 173 34.98 17.37 -7.41
CA ASP A 173 34.44 17.83 -8.68
C ASP A 173 33.19 16.98 -9.03
N ASP A 174 32.48 17.36 -10.10
CA ASP A 174 31.12 16.87 -10.39
C ASP A 174 31.04 15.37 -10.77
N ASP A 175 32.17 14.69 -10.99
CA ASP A 175 32.22 13.32 -11.55
C ASP A 175 32.78 12.26 -10.59
N GLU A 176 33.32 12.59 -9.41
CA GLU A 176 33.88 11.54 -8.52
C GLU A 176 32.84 10.86 -7.62
N GLY A 177 31.66 11.47 -7.48
CA GLY A 177 30.55 10.89 -6.76
C GLY A 177 30.00 9.64 -7.44
N GLY A 178 29.78 8.57 -6.67
CA GLY A 178 29.12 7.38 -7.21
C GLY A 178 27.65 7.64 -7.51
N PHE A 179 27.16 7.13 -8.65
CA PHE A 179 25.79 7.37 -9.08
C PHE A 179 24.72 6.88 -8.09
N GLY A 180 23.66 7.65 -7.89
CA GLY A 180 22.47 7.22 -7.16
C GLY A 180 21.77 6.03 -7.81
N GLY A 181 21.31 5.06 -7.02
CA GLY A 181 20.53 3.93 -7.53
C GLY A 181 19.12 4.36 -7.97
N GLY A 182 18.57 3.74 -9.02
CA GLY A 182 17.19 4.00 -9.45
C GLY A 182 16.96 5.30 -10.24
N GLY A 183 18.02 5.99 -10.68
CA GLY A 183 17.95 7.22 -11.48
C GLY A 183 17.95 8.49 -10.63
N THR A 184 17.44 9.59 -11.18
CA THR A 184 17.46 10.91 -10.53
C THR A 184 16.08 11.42 -10.11
N GLU A 185 15.02 10.66 -10.39
CA GLU A 185 13.62 11.00 -10.17
C GLU A 185 12.92 9.82 -9.52
N ASN A 186 11.87 10.08 -8.72
CA ASN A 186 11.04 9.00 -8.20
C ASN A 186 10.17 8.39 -9.32
N ASP A 187 9.96 7.06 -9.27
CA ASP A 187 9.12 6.34 -10.24
C ASP A 187 7.81 5.89 -9.58
N TYR A 188 6.69 6.11 -10.29
CA TYR A 188 5.34 5.77 -9.88
C TYR A 188 4.57 5.15 -11.06
N ALA A 189 4.34 3.83 -11.03
CA ALA A 189 3.36 3.13 -11.88
C ALA A 189 3.23 3.62 -13.34
N ASP A 190 4.36 3.72 -14.06
CA ASP A 190 4.46 4.19 -15.46
C ASP A 190 4.03 5.66 -15.73
N TYR A 191 3.70 6.44 -14.70
CA TYR A 191 3.31 7.84 -14.80
C TYR A 191 4.32 8.75 -14.08
N LEU A 192 5.12 9.48 -14.87
CA LEU A 192 5.98 10.54 -14.35
C LEU A 192 5.11 11.70 -13.86
N ASP A 193 4.75 11.72 -12.58
CA ASP A 193 4.13 12.88 -11.92
C ASP A 193 5.20 13.66 -11.14
N PRO A 194 5.67 14.83 -11.66
CA PRO A 194 6.70 15.61 -10.99
C PRO A 194 6.21 16.24 -9.67
N SER A 195 4.91 16.20 -9.35
CA SER A 195 4.39 16.73 -8.08
C SER A 195 4.69 15.84 -6.88
N VAL A 196 4.99 14.56 -7.12
CA VAL A 196 5.38 13.58 -6.09
C VAL A 196 6.89 13.39 -6.04
N ASP A 197 7.63 13.98 -6.97
CA ASP A 197 9.09 13.96 -6.97
C ASP A 197 9.65 14.94 -5.93
N ARG A 198 10.06 14.39 -4.79
CA ARG A 198 10.68 15.15 -3.69
C ARG A 198 11.98 14.48 -3.31
N ARG A 199 12.88 15.26 -2.71
CA ARG A 199 14.05 14.74 -2.01
C ARG A 199 13.72 14.50 -0.54
N ALA A 200 14.39 13.51 0.05
CA ALA A 200 14.39 13.27 1.49
C ALA A 200 14.92 14.51 2.24
N VAL A 201 14.60 14.62 3.53
CA VAL A 201 15.17 15.66 4.39
C VAL A 201 16.40 15.14 5.16
N PRO A 202 17.33 16.02 5.59
CA PRO A 202 18.47 15.59 6.39
C PRO A 202 18.04 14.83 7.65
N GLY A 203 18.63 13.65 7.86
CA GLY A 203 18.35 12.78 9.01
C GLY A 203 17.23 11.76 8.79
N GLU A 204 16.52 11.80 7.66
CA GLU A 204 15.58 10.75 7.26
C GLU A 204 16.35 9.53 6.76
N ALA A 205 16.06 8.36 7.33
CA ALA A 205 16.67 7.10 6.90
C ALA A 205 15.89 6.50 5.72
N ALA A 206 16.56 5.70 4.91
CA ALA A 206 15.90 4.92 3.88
C ALA A 206 14.87 3.96 4.50
N GLY A 207 13.74 3.80 3.84
CA GLY A 207 12.70 2.91 4.32
C GLY A 207 11.39 3.06 3.57
N ILE A 208 10.50 2.12 3.83
CA ILE A 208 9.17 2.02 3.22
C ILE A 208 8.14 1.94 4.35
N SER A 209 7.08 2.72 4.22
CA SER A 209 5.88 2.66 5.04
C SER A 209 4.67 2.48 4.13
N ALA A 210 3.82 1.51 4.46
CA ALA A 210 2.62 1.16 3.71
C ALA A 210 1.43 1.14 4.67
N THR A 211 0.45 2.03 4.47
CA THR A 211 -0.76 2.07 5.31
C THR A 211 -1.97 1.62 4.51
N GLY A 212 -2.68 0.59 4.98
CA GLY A 212 -3.86 0.08 4.31
C GLY A 212 -5.02 1.07 4.41
N VAL A 213 -5.62 1.42 3.28
CA VAL A 213 -6.80 2.28 3.21
C VAL A 213 -8.03 1.41 3.03
N ALA A 214 -9.01 1.59 3.92
CA ALA A 214 -10.24 0.82 3.90
C ALA A 214 -11.02 1.05 2.60
N CYS A 215 -11.63 0.00 2.07
CA CYS A 215 -12.67 0.13 1.07
C CYS A 215 -13.83 0.93 1.68
N VAL A 216 -14.11 2.10 1.10
CA VAL A 216 -15.27 2.92 1.46
C VAL A 216 -16.18 3.02 0.25
N SER A 217 -17.45 2.70 0.45
CA SER A 217 -18.46 2.89 -0.59
C SER A 217 -18.62 4.38 -0.88
N GLY A 218 -18.90 4.74 -2.13
CA GLY A 218 -19.27 6.10 -2.50
C GLY A 218 -20.59 6.54 -1.84
N ALA A 219 -20.95 7.80 -2.07
CA ALA A 219 -22.14 8.40 -1.47
C ALA A 219 -23.44 7.88 -2.11
N PRO A 220 -24.48 7.57 -1.32
CA PRO A 220 -25.84 7.41 -1.82
C PRO A 220 -26.37 8.71 -2.42
N TYR A 221 -27.21 8.63 -3.44
CA TYR A 221 -27.89 9.81 -3.99
C TYR A 221 -29.22 10.04 -3.27
N LEU A 222 -29.25 11.02 -2.35
CA LEU A 222 -30.44 11.36 -1.57
C LEU A 222 -31.46 12.12 -2.43
N ASN A 223 -32.51 11.43 -2.88
CA ASN A 223 -33.56 11.99 -3.73
C ASN A 223 -34.41 13.00 -2.98
N PHE A 224 -34.89 12.64 -1.79
CA PHE A 224 -35.77 13.51 -1.00
C PHE A 224 -35.69 13.22 0.50
N VAL A 225 -36.05 14.24 1.28
CA VAL A 225 -36.37 14.16 2.70
C VAL A 225 -37.73 14.83 2.95
N ALA A 226 -38.72 14.05 3.38
CA ALA A 226 -40.09 14.48 3.59
C ALA A 226 -40.44 14.52 5.09
N PRO A 227 -41.07 15.59 5.60
CA PRO A 227 -41.43 15.70 7.02
C PRO A 227 -42.60 14.78 7.41
N GLY A 228 -42.55 14.25 8.63
CA GLY A 228 -43.65 13.52 9.29
C GLY A 228 -43.86 13.98 10.74
N ASP A 229 -44.84 13.38 11.44
CA ASP A 229 -45.06 13.64 12.87
C ASP A 229 -43.93 12.98 13.69
N GLY A 230 -43.00 13.79 14.18
CA GLY A 230 -41.82 13.33 14.94
C GLY A 230 -40.82 12.49 14.12
N SER A 231 -40.83 12.61 12.80
CA SER A 231 -40.04 11.78 11.88
C SER A 231 -39.75 12.50 10.57
N ALA A 232 -38.85 11.92 9.76
CA ALA A 232 -38.62 12.29 8.37
C ALA A 232 -38.53 11.03 7.49
N GLY A 233 -39.36 10.96 6.46
CA GLY A 233 -39.24 9.96 5.41
C GLY A 233 -38.10 10.32 4.45
N ILE A 234 -37.32 9.33 4.03
CA ILE A 234 -36.19 9.52 3.13
C ILE A 234 -36.35 8.60 1.92
N GLY A 235 -35.91 9.06 0.76
CA GLY A 235 -35.77 8.25 -0.44
C GLY A 235 -34.45 8.55 -1.11
N PHE A 236 -33.73 7.52 -1.55
CA PHE A 236 -32.39 7.64 -2.11
C PHE A 236 -32.08 6.47 -3.06
N VAL A 237 -31.01 6.61 -3.85
CA VAL A 237 -30.43 5.54 -4.65
C VAL A 237 -29.12 5.09 -4.01
N ALA A 238 -28.87 3.78 -4.02
CA ALA A 238 -27.61 3.21 -3.53
C ALA A 238 -26.38 3.81 -4.25
N PRO A 239 -25.20 3.79 -3.60
CA PRO A 239 -23.95 4.21 -4.23
C PRO A 239 -23.71 3.49 -5.56
N GLN A 240 -23.31 4.24 -6.59
CA GLN A 240 -22.96 3.66 -7.90
C GLN A 240 -21.59 2.99 -7.88
N ASP A 241 -20.66 3.55 -7.10
CA ASP A 241 -19.34 2.99 -6.86
C ASP A 241 -19.28 2.53 -5.41
N THR A 242 -19.08 1.23 -5.20
CA THR A 242 -18.92 0.66 -3.86
C THR A 242 -17.47 0.38 -3.50
N ARG A 243 -16.51 0.59 -4.43
CA ARG A 243 -15.09 0.27 -4.27
C ARG A 243 -14.89 -1.09 -3.61
N GLY A 244 -15.47 -2.13 -4.19
CA GLY A 244 -15.40 -3.50 -3.66
C GLY A 244 -16.15 -3.76 -2.33
N THR A 245 -16.73 -2.74 -1.71
CA THR A 245 -17.48 -2.88 -0.45
C THR A 245 -18.87 -3.45 -0.71
N THR A 246 -19.20 -4.58 -0.11
CA THR A 246 -20.61 -5.04 -0.07
C THR A 246 -21.40 -4.16 0.90
N VAL A 247 -22.41 -3.46 0.41
CA VAL A 247 -23.32 -2.64 1.23
C VAL A 247 -24.24 -3.57 2.02
N THR A 248 -24.16 -3.52 3.36
CA THR A 248 -24.96 -4.33 4.28
C THR A 248 -26.05 -3.54 5.00
N GLY A 249 -26.02 -2.21 4.90
CA GLY A 249 -27.05 -1.35 5.47
C GLY A 249 -26.79 0.13 5.21
N TYR A 250 -27.54 0.98 5.92
CA TYR A 250 -27.43 2.44 5.83
C TYR A 250 -27.52 3.10 7.21
N GLU A 251 -26.85 4.24 7.33
CA GLU A 251 -26.95 5.12 8.48
C GLU A 251 -27.45 6.50 8.04
N ALA A 252 -28.21 7.15 8.90
CA ALA A 252 -28.68 8.53 8.74
C ALA A 252 -28.05 9.45 9.78
N SER A 253 -27.68 10.64 9.36
CA SER A 253 -27.35 11.77 10.24
C SER A 253 -28.48 12.78 10.20
N THR A 254 -28.70 13.48 11.31
CA THR A 254 -29.69 14.57 11.43
C THR A 254 -29.05 15.90 11.86
N ASP A 255 -27.73 15.91 12.01
CA ASP A 255 -26.91 16.98 12.59
C ASP A 255 -25.70 17.30 11.70
N ASN A 256 -25.91 17.25 10.38
CA ASN A 256 -24.91 17.59 9.37
C ASN A 256 -23.63 16.72 9.46
N GLY A 257 -23.81 15.43 9.70
CA GLY A 257 -22.75 14.43 9.71
C GLY A 257 -22.01 14.27 11.04
N THR A 258 -22.43 14.97 12.10
CA THR A 258 -21.76 14.91 13.41
C THR A 258 -22.02 13.56 14.10
N THR A 259 -23.25 13.06 14.03
CA THR A 259 -23.64 11.73 14.52
C THR A 259 -24.41 10.96 13.46
N TRP A 260 -24.30 9.63 13.52
CA TRP A 260 -24.90 8.69 12.57
C TRP A 260 -25.60 7.59 13.34
N SER A 261 -26.83 7.25 12.93
CA SER A 261 -27.62 6.17 13.51
C SER A 261 -28.11 5.24 12.40
N PRO A 262 -28.17 3.91 12.63
CA PRO A 262 -28.72 2.97 11.67
C PRO A 262 -30.15 3.36 11.28
N VAL A 263 -30.46 3.26 9.99
CA VAL A 263 -31.82 3.46 9.47
C VAL A 263 -32.30 2.19 8.80
N ALA A 264 -33.48 1.71 9.21
CA ALA A 264 -34.12 0.61 8.54
C ALA A 264 -34.66 1.11 7.18
N VAL A 265 -34.34 0.37 6.12
CA VAL A 265 -34.72 0.73 4.76
C VAL A 265 -35.37 -0.44 4.04
N SER A 266 -36.19 -0.11 3.04
CA SER A 266 -36.72 -1.02 2.04
C SER A 266 -36.16 -0.63 0.68
N THR A 267 -35.68 -1.60 -0.09
CA THR A 267 -35.13 -1.37 -1.43
C THR A 267 -35.96 -2.12 -2.45
N ASP A 268 -36.30 -1.44 -3.54
CA ASP A 268 -36.96 -1.99 -4.73
C ASP A 268 -36.29 -1.44 -6.00
N GLU A 269 -36.96 -1.62 -7.15
CA GLU A 269 -36.46 -1.20 -8.47
C GLU A 269 -36.40 0.34 -8.62
N ASP A 270 -37.22 1.08 -7.87
CA ASP A 270 -37.33 2.55 -7.95
C ASP A 270 -36.38 3.26 -6.96
N GLY A 271 -35.80 2.51 -6.03
CA GLY A 271 -34.73 2.97 -5.14
C GLY A 271 -34.86 2.40 -3.72
N THR A 272 -34.33 3.15 -2.77
CA THR A 272 -34.33 2.79 -1.35
C THR A 272 -35.07 3.85 -0.56
N VAL A 273 -36.01 3.43 0.29
CA VAL A 273 -36.78 4.31 1.18
C VAL A 273 -36.60 3.90 2.63
N GLY A 274 -36.68 4.88 3.53
CA GLY A 274 -36.58 4.66 4.97
C GLY A 274 -37.25 5.77 5.77
N THR A 275 -37.23 5.62 7.10
CA THR A 275 -37.80 6.63 8.02
C THR A 275 -36.83 6.89 9.16
N VAL A 276 -36.46 8.16 9.32
CA VAL A 276 -35.72 8.66 10.48
C VAL A 276 -36.73 9.07 11.56
N THR A 277 -36.65 8.45 12.74
CA THR A 277 -37.60 8.68 13.85
C THR A 277 -36.97 9.41 15.02
N GLY A 278 -37.78 9.85 15.98
CA GLY A 278 -37.29 10.50 17.22
C GLY A 278 -36.97 11.98 17.04
N LEU A 279 -37.52 12.61 16.01
CA LEU A 279 -37.34 14.03 15.75
C LEU A 279 -38.37 14.86 16.51
N THR A 280 -38.04 16.11 16.84
CA THR A 280 -38.97 17.04 17.47
C THR A 280 -39.66 17.90 16.42
N ASN A 281 -40.99 17.96 16.43
CA ASN A 281 -41.75 18.81 15.51
C ASN A 281 -41.39 20.29 15.69
N GLY A 282 -41.27 21.01 14.58
CA GLY A 282 -40.89 22.43 14.55
C GLY A 282 -39.39 22.70 14.63
N GLN A 283 -38.56 21.69 14.90
CA GLN A 283 -37.10 21.80 14.89
C GLN A 283 -36.54 21.51 13.49
N THR A 284 -35.54 22.28 13.06
CA THR A 284 -34.85 22.04 11.78
C THR A 284 -33.74 21.02 11.97
N TYR A 285 -33.72 20.01 11.10
CA TYR A 285 -32.67 18.98 11.04
C TYR A 285 -31.98 19.01 9.68
N THR A 286 -30.70 18.65 9.65
CA THR A 286 -29.90 18.52 8.42
C THR A 286 -29.61 17.05 8.20
N VAL A 287 -30.31 16.44 7.25
CA VAL A 287 -30.37 15.00 7.04
C VAL A 287 -29.44 14.57 5.92
N GLY A 288 -28.62 13.55 6.19
CA GLY A 288 -27.74 12.90 5.21
C GLY A 288 -27.74 11.38 5.41
N ILE A 289 -27.41 10.64 4.36
CA ILE A 289 -27.38 9.16 4.36
C ILE A 289 -26.02 8.69 3.90
N ARG A 290 -25.51 7.62 4.51
CA ARG A 290 -24.31 6.90 4.04
C ARG A 290 -24.55 5.40 4.02
N ALA A 291 -23.90 4.72 3.09
CA ALA A 291 -23.86 3.27 3.06
C ALA A 291 -22.92 2.74 4.15
N VAL A 292 -23.23 1.57 4.70
CA VAL A 292 -22.32 0.82 5.56
C VAL A 292 -22.12 -0.59 5.03
N GLY A 293 -20.93 -1.13 5.28
CA GLY A 293 -20.52 -2.44 4.77
C GLY A 293 -19.45 -3.10 5.63
N GLY A 294 -18.92 -4.22 5.12
CA GLY A 294 -17.94 -5.04 5.84
C GLY A 294 -18.53 -5.79 7.04
N THR A 295 -17.68 -6.55 7.73
CA THR A 295 -18.05 -7.28 8.95
C THR A 295 -18.55 -6.30 10.01
N ASP A 296 -19.72 -6.57 10.58
CA ASP A 296 -20.39 -5.74 11.59
C ASP A 296 -20.61 -4.26 11.21
N GLY A 297 -20.62 -3.93 9.90
CA GLY A 297 -20.83 -2.58 9.42
C GLY A 297 -19.66 -1.63 9.69
N ALA A 298 -18.44 -2.15 9.86
CA ALA A 298 -17.25 -1.36 10.17
C ALA A 298 -16.88 -0.34 9.08
N LEU A 299 -17.20 -0.62 7.82
CA LEU A 299 -16.90 0.26 6.69
C LEU A 299 -18.02 1.29 6.53
N LYS A 300 -17.66 2.58 6.56
CA LYS A 300 -18.59 3.71 6.42
C LYS A 300 -18.30 4.41 5.10
N GLY A 301 -19.27 4.45 4.22
CA GLY A 301 -19.15 5.16 2.95
C GLY A 301 -19.26 6.68 3.09
N ASP A 302 -19.08 7.37 1.98
CA ASP A 302 -19.27 8.82 1.90
C ASP A 302 -20.74 9.20 2.21
N ALA A 303 -20.90 10.40 2.77
CA ALA A 303 -22.23 10.95 3.01
C ALA A 303 -22.84 11.48 1.71
N SER A 304 -24.15 11.30 1.56
CA SER A 304 -24.94 11.99 0.54
C SER A 304 -24.84 13.50 0.70
N THR A 305 -25.20 14.26 -0.34
CA THR A 305 -25.57 15.66 -0.16
C THR A 305 -26.69 15.78 0.88
N PHE A 306 -26.52 16.70 1.82
CA PHE A 306 -27.47 16.91 2.92
C PHE A 306 -28.70 17.71 2.46
N GLN A 307 -29.85 17.38 3.02
CA GLN A 307 -31.10 18.14 2.84
C GLN A 307 -31.70 18.53 4.19
N THR A 308 -32.37 19.68 4.26
CA THR A 308 -33.00 20.15 5.50
C THR A 308 -34.45 19.71 5.59
N VAL A 309 -34.92 19.37 6.81
CA VAL A 309 -36.32 19.04 7.07
C VAL A 309 -36.80 19.64 8.40
N VAL A 310 -38.06 20.02 8.45
CA VAL A 310 -38.75 20.45 9.68
C VAL A 310 -39.94 19.52 9.89
N PRO A 311 -39.85 18.51 10.78
CA PRO A 311 -40.95 17.63 11.10
C PRO A 311 -42.16 18.41 11.63
N TYR A 312 -43.36 17.94 11.30
CA TYR A 312 -44.59 18.56 11.78
C TYR A 312 -45.72 17.54 11.84
N LYS A 313 -46.69 17.84 12.71
CA LYS A 313 -47.94 17.10 12.79
C LYS A 313 -49.00 17.81 11.93
N PRO A 314 -49.51 17.18 10.85
CA PRO A 314 -50.63 17.73 10.11
C PRO A 314 -51.85 17.88 11.02
N LEU A 315 -52.56 19.01 10.91
CA LEU A 315 -53.86 19.15 11.55
C LEU A 315 -54.87 18.22 10.85
N PRO A 316 -55.84 17.64 11.57
CA PRO A 316 -56.92 16.87 10.96
C PRO A 316 -57.66 17.74 9.92
N ALA A 317 -58.08 17.13 8.82
CA ALA A 317 -58.94 17.81 7.86
C ALA A 317 -60.23 18.31 8.55
N PRO A 318 -60.74 19.51 8.22
CA PRO A 318 -62.01 19.97 8.75
C PRO A 318 -63.14 19.01 8.39
N VAL A 319 -63.95 18.62 9.37
CA VAL A 319 -65.17 17.83 9.12
C VAL A 319 -66.34 18.81 8.97
N ILE A 320 -67.00 18.84 7.80
CA ILE A 320 -68.25 19.60 7.62
C ILE A 320 -69.37 18.82 8.32
N THR A 321 -69.84 19.31 9.47
CA THR A 321 -70.89 18.66 10.29
C THR A 321 -72.32 19.11 9.98
N GLY A 322 -72.52 20.01 9.02
CA GLY A 322 -73.87 20.38 8.58
C GLY A 322 -73.88 21.34 7.40
N LEU A 323 -74.62 20.98 6.35
CA LEU A 323 -75.08 21.91 5.31
C LEU A 323 -76.54 22.25 5.64
N THR A 324 -76.80 23.44 6.16
CA THR A 324 -78.18 23.95 6.25
C THR A 324 -78.53 24.62 4.93
N THR A 325 -79.33 23.95 4.10
CA THR A 325 -79.96 24.59 2.94
C THR A 325 -81.23 25.30 3.40
N THR A 326 -81.25 26.62 3.36
CA THR A 326 -82.48 27.40 3.57
C THR A 326 -83.26 27.40 2.24
N PRO A 327 -84.47 26.81 2.17
CA PRO A 327 -85.29 26.91 0.96
C PRO A 327 -85.84 28.34 0.82
N SER A 328 -85.79 28.87 -0.41
CA SER A 328 -86.33 30.16 -0.84
C SER A 328 -87.83 30.11 -1.09
#